data_AF-A0A1Y1QLN6-F1
#
_entry.id   AF-A0A1Y1QLN6-F1
#
_cell.length_a   1.000
_cell.length_b   1.000
_cell.length_c   1.000
_cell.angle_alpha   90.00
_cell.angle_beta   90.00
_cell.angle_gamma   90.00
#
_symmetry.space_group_name_H-M   'P 1'
#
loop_
_entity.id
_entity.type
_entity.pdbx_description
1 polymer ?
#
loop_
_entity_poly.entity_id
_entity_poly.type
_entity_poly.pdbx_seq_one_letter_code
_entity_poly.pdbx_strand_id
1 'polypeptide(L)'
;MPTPYHPSKRARSRVKDQLPVPKTCNCCGSTSVSARKNSVVYRGKEYGAYPWIYLCEDCRAYVGIHRDTDIPLGTLADSRMRAARKRVKPPFEQLFDSDAAKLSRAQAYAVLAEEMGIPASQCHFGMFTVDQCNQALVAVDRIWERLV
;
A
#
# COMPACT_ATOMS: atom_id res chain seq x y z
N MET A 1 -19.83 -0.46 -15.78
CA MET A 1 -18.75 -1.03 -14.93
C MET A 1 -18.70 -0.24 -13.63
N PRO A 2 -18.42 -0.88 -12.47
CA PRO A 2 -18.30 -0.17 -11.19
C PRO A 2 -17.27 0.96 -11.25
N THR A 3 -17.51 2.05 -10.54
CA THR A 3 -16.56 3.16 -10.36
C THR A 3 -16.38 3.45 -8.88
N PRO A 4 -15.38 4.24 -8.46
CA PRO A 4 -15.29 4.67 -7.06
C PRO A 4 -16.51 5.47 -6.59
N TYR A 5 -17.27 6.06 -7.52
CA TYR A 5 -18.52 6.78 -7.22
C TYR A 5 -19.75 5.85 -7.14
N HIS A 6 -19.68 4.69 -7.78
CA HIS A 6 -20.72 3.65 -7.77
C HIS A 6 -20.07 2.26 -7.62
N PRO A 7 -19.55 1.93 -6.42
CA PRO A 7 -18.78 0.71 -6.20
C PRO A 7 -19.66 -0.53 -6.11
N SER A 8 -19.10 -1.70 -6.43
CA SER A 8 -19.79 -2.98 -6.30
C SER A 8 -19.85 -3.43 -4.84
N LYS A 9 -21.07 -3.63 -4.31
CA LYS A 9 -21.27 -4.17 -2.94
C LYS A 9 -20.55 -5.51 -2.73
N ARG A 10 -20.63 -6.40 -3.72
CA ARG A 10 -19.96 -7.72 -3.70
C ARG A 10 -18.44 -7.62 -3.76
N ALA A 11 -17.89 -6.57 -4.38
CA ALA A 11 -16.44 -6.36 -4.38
C ALA A 11 -15.98 -5.81 -3.03
N ARG A 12 -16.70 -4.83 -2.46
CA ARG A 12 -16.42 -4.28 -1.13
C ARG A 12 -16.41 -5.36 -0.06
N SER A 13 -17.39 -6.26 -0.04
CA SER A 13 -17.46 -7.33 0.98
C SER A 13 -16.29 -8.32 0.99
N ARG A 14 -15.45 -8.36 -0.05
CA ARG A 14 -14.25 -9.21 -0.10
C ARG A 14 -13.02 -8.55 0.50
N VAL A 15 -13.06 -7.23 0.68
CA VAL A 15 -11.97 -6.50 1.33
C VAL A 15 -12.19 -6.61 2.84
N LYS A 16 -11.27 -7.30 3.53
CA LYS A 16 -11.34 -7.54 4.98
C LYS A 16 -11.07 -6.26 5.77
N ASP A 17 -9.89 -5.68 5.59
CA ASP A 17 -9.43 -4.49 6.31
C ASP A 17 -9.74 -3.22 5.52
N GLN A 18 -11.03 -2.86 5.50
CA GLN A 18 -11.50 -1.72 4.70
C GLN A 18 -11.02 -0.40 5.29
N LEU A 19 -10.23 0.33 4.51
CA LEU A 19 -9.90 1.72 4.81
C LEU A 19 -11.02 2.66 4.33
N PRO A 20 -11.27 3.75 5.06
CA PRO A 20 -12.23 4.75 4.61
C PRO A 20 -11.71 5.49 3.37
N VAL A 21 -12.64 5.99 2.56
CA VAL A 21 -12.32 6.92 1.48
C VAL A 21 -11.58 8.15 2.05
N PRO A 22 -10.38 8.49 1.54
CA PRO A 22 -9.59 9.58 2.11
C PRO A 22 -10.23 10.93 1.78
N LYS A 23 -10.59 11.68 2.84
CA LYS A 23 -11.10 13.06 2.72
C LYS A 23 -10.00 14.12 2.87
N THR A 24 -8.89 13.73 3.50
CA THR A 24 -7.75 14.60 3.80
C THR A 24 -6.46 13.88 3.45
N CYS A 25 -5.48 14.60 2.93
CA CYS A 25 -4.17 14.07 2.59
C CYS A 25 -3.32 13.89 3.84
N ASN A 26 -2.86 12.66 4.11
CA ASN A 26 -1.94 12.37 5.21
C ASN A 26 -0.51 12.93 4.99
N CYS A 27 -0.18 13.43 3.79
CA CYS A 27 1.14 13.98 3.49
C CYS A 27 1.21 15.50 3.71
N CYS A 28 0.14 16.25 3.41
CA CYS A 28 0.14 17.71 3.48
C CYS A 28 -1.05 18.33 4.23
N GLY A 29 -2.00 17.53 4.71
CA GLY A 29 -3.19 18.00 5.43
C GLY A 29 -4.29 18.60 4.55
N SER A 30 -4.09 18.70 3.23
CA SER A 30 -5.08 19.25 2.30
C SER A 30 -6.34 18.38 2.19
N THR A 31 -7.51 19.02 2.04
CA THR A 31 -8.79 18.37 1.71
C THR A 31 -9.03 18.21 0.21
N SER A 32 -8.11 18.66 -0.64
CA SER A 32 -8.17 18.57 -2.11
C SER A 32 -7.83 17.15 -2.58
N VAL A 33 -8.57 16.15 -2.09
CA VAL A 33 -8.41 14.73 -2.41
C VAL A 33 -9.62 14.22 -3.18
N SER A 34 -9.39 13.57 -4.33
CA SER A 34 -10.50 13.04 -5.14
C SER A 34 -10.08 11.81 -5.96
N ALA A 35 -11.08 11.03 -6.39
CA ALA A 35 -10.85 9.87 -7.25
C ALA A 35 -10.60 10.29 -8.70
N ARG A 36 -9.49 9.86 -9.28
CA ARG A 36 -9.07 10.15 -10.67
C ARG A 36 -8.59 8.88 -11.37
N LYS A 37 -8.54 8.93 -12.70
CA LYS A 37 -7.82 7.92 -13.49
C LYS A 37 -6.32 8.04 -13.25
N ASN A 38 -5.60 6.93 -13.18
CA ASN A 38 -4.16 6.95 -12.91
C ASN A 38 -3.32 7.53 -14.07
N SER A 39 -3.90 7.70 -15.26
CA SER A 39 -3.30 8.43 -16.37
C SER A 39 -2.81 9.84 -15.99
N VAL A 40 -3.46 10.49 -15.01
CA VAL A 40 -3.06 11.82 -14.51
C VAL A 40 -1.68 11.84 -13.83
N VAL A 41 -1.18 10.70 -13.37
CA VAL A 41 0.17 10.55 -12.79
C VAL A 41 1.12 9.79 -13.71
N TYR A 42 0.60 9.18 -14.77
CA TYR A 42 1.34 8.37 -15.74
C TYR A 42 1.32 8.96 -17.15
N ARG A 43 1.37 10.30 -17.26
CA ARG A 43 1.51 11.03 -18.54
C ARG A 43 0.49 10.60 -19.60
N GLY A 44 -0.77 10.42 -19.19
CA GLY A 44 -1.87 10.04 -20.08
C GLY A 44 -2.07 8.53 -20.25
N LYS A 45 -1.15 7.68 -19.79
CA LYS A 45 -1.28 6.22 -19.92
C LYS A 45 -2.02 5.61 -18.73
N GLU A 46 -3.06 4.82 -19.01
CA GLU A 46 -3.77 4.04 -17.98
C GLU A 46 -3.06 2.71 -17.70
N TYR A 47 -3.03 2.30 -16.43
CA TYR A 47 -2.44 1.03 -16.00
C TYR A 47 -3.41 0.20 -15.15
N GLY A 48 -3.47 -1.11 -15.41
CA GLY A 48 -4.28 -2.07 -14.67
C GLY A 48 -5.75 -2.11 -15.10
N ALA A 49 -6.46 -3.17 -14.70
CA ALA A 49 -7.86 -3.40 -15.07
C ALA A 49 -8.84 -2.44 -14.36
N TYR A 50 -8.39 -1.75 -13.30
CA TYR A 50 -9.15 -0.76 -12.56
C TYR A 50 -8.27 0.46 -12.29
N PRO A 51 -8.08 1.34 -13.28
CA PRO A 51 -7.05 2.38 -13.27
C PRO A 51 -7.49 3.61 -12.44
N TRP A 52 -8.04 3.38 -11.25
CA TRP A 52 -8.51 4.44 -10.36
C TRP A 52 -7.55 4.64 -9.18
N ILE A 53 -7.33 5.91 -8.83
CA ILE A 53 -6.53 6.36 -7.69
C ILE A 53 -7.30 7.44 -6.93
N TYR A 54 -7.03 7.57 -5.63
CA TYR A 54 -7.20 8.85 -4.94
C TYR A 54 -5.95 9.69 -5.12
N LEU A 55 -6.14 10.96 -5.46
CA LEU A 55 -5.07 11.92 -5.72
C LEU A 55 -5.30 13.17 -4.88
N CYS A 56 -4.26 13.62 -4.17
CA CYS A 56 -4.19 14.96 -3.63
C CYS A 56 -3.73 15.92 -4.74
N GLU A 57 -4.52 16.95 -5.04
CA GLU A 57 -4.20 17.92 -6.08
C GLU A 57 -3.03 18.82 -5.69
N ASP A 58 -2.87 19.11 -4.40
CA ASP A 58 -1.87 20.06 -3.91
C ASP A 58 -0.46 19.46 -3.83
N CYS A 59 -0.30 18.28 -3.24
CA CYS A 59 1.02 17.65 -3.05
C CYS A 59 1.30 16.48 -4.00
N ARG A 60 0.34 16.12 -4.85
CA ARG A 60 0.45 15.00 -5.81
C ARG A 60 0.72 13.64 -5.17
N ALA A 61 0.45 13.50 -3.87
CA ALA A 61 0.37 12.19 -3.22
C ALA A 61 -0.84 11.43 -3.78
N TYR A 62 -0.70 10.12 -3.98
CA TYR A 62 -1.78 9.30 -4.50
C TYR A 62 -1.74 7.87 -3.95
N VAL A 63 -2.88 7.19 -4.04
CA VAL A 63 -3.03 5.76 -3.69
C VAL A 63 -4.01 5.10 -4.65
N GLY A 64 -3.74 3.85 -5.05
CA GLY A 64 -4.66 3.06 -5.87
C GLY A 64 -5.91 2.64 -5.11
N ILE A 65 -6.90 2.17 -5.85
CA ILE A 65 -8.18 1.70 -5.32
C ILE A 65 -8.32 0.20 -5.62
N HIS A 66 -8.85 -0.57 -4.67
CA HIS A 66 -9.19 -1.97 -4.91
C HIS A 66 -10.17 -2.09 -6.08
N ARG A 67 -10.01 -3.14 -6.90
CA ARG A 67 -10.80 -3.33 -8.13
C ARG A 67 -12.30 -3.35 -7.83
N ASP A 68 -13.06 -2.58 -8.61
CA ASP A 68 -14.52 -2.46 -8.53
C ASP A 68 -15.06 -1.87 -7.20
N THR A 69 -14.21 -1.21 -6.40
CA THR A 69 -14.59 -0.57 -5.13
C THR A 69 -14.19 0.92 -5.08
N ASP A 70 -14.45 1.54 -3.94
CA ASP A 70 -14.00 2.84 -3.47
C ASP A 70 -12.95 2.73 -2.35
N ILE A 71 -12.47 1.52 -2.06
CA ILE A 71 -11.60 1.26 -0.90
C ILE A 71 -10.15 1.46 -1.34
N PRO A 72 -9.37 2.36 -0.71
CA PRO A 72 -7.98 2.58 -1.09
C PRO A 72 -7.10 1.39 -0.72
N LEU A 73 -6.03 1.17 -1.48
CA LEU A 73 -5.01 0.13 -1.22
C LEU A 73 -4.09 0.44 -0.01
N GLY A 74 -4.29 1.60 0.61
CA GLY A 74 -3.43 2.12 1.67
C GLY A 74 -3.64 3.63 1.91
N THR A 75 -2.61 4.30 2.43
CA THR A 75 -2.58 5.77 2.57
C THR A 75 -2.05 6.45 1.30
N LEU A 76 -2.41 7.72 1.11
CA LEU A 76 -1.82 8.55 0.06
C LEU A 76 -0.30 8.60 0.30
N ALA A 77 0.45 8.40 -0.77
CA ALA A 77 1.90 8.41 -0.73
C ALA A 77 2.44 9.45 -1.69
N ASP A 78 3.26 10.36 -1.19
CA ASP A 78 4.06 11.27 -2.00
C ASP A 78 5.22 10.52 -2.71
N SER A 79 6.05 11.25 -3.45
CA SER A 79 7.19 10.64 -4.17
C SER A 79 8.17 9.92 -3.22
N ARG A 80 8.42 10.48 -2.03
CA ARG A 80 9.37 9.92 -1.04
C ARG A 80 8.83 8.63 -0.43
N MET A 81 7.57 8.63 -0.01
CA MET A 81 6.87 7.44 0.50
C MET A 81 6.80 6.34 -0.55
N ARG A 82 6.45 6.68 -1.80
CA ARG A 82 6.43 5.69 -2.90
C ARG A 82 7.81 5.08 -3.15
N ALA A 83 8.87 5.89 -3.13
CA ALA A 83 10.23 5.39 -3.28
C ALA A 83 10.65 4.49 -2.11
N ALA A 84 10.37 4.89 -0.87
CA ALA A 84 10.68 4.10 0.33
C ALA A 84 9.95 2.74 0.32
N ARG A 85 8.65 2.73 0.02
CA ARG A 85 7.84 1.50 -0.13
C ARG A 85 8.37 0.60 -1.25
N LYS A 86 8.80 1.18 -2.38
CA LYS A 86 9.39 0.41 -3.49
C LYS A 86 10.72 -0.23 -3.08
N ARG A 87 11.53 0.45 -2.27
CA ARG A 87 12.85 -0.03 -1.84
C ARG A 87 12.76 -1.23 -0.88
N VAL A 88 11.83 -1.20 0.06
CA VAL A 88 11.71 -2.28 1.08
C VAL A 88 11.02 -3.54 0.56
N LYS A 89 10.20 -3.41 -0.49
CA LYS A 89 9.45 -4.56 -1.03
C LYS A 89 10.32 -5.72 -1.49
N PRO A 90 11.32 -5.54 -2.39
CA PRO A 90 12.10 -6.68 -2.90
C PRO A 90 12.77 -7.55 -1.82
N PRO A 91 13.51 -7.00 -0.82
CA PRO A 91 14.12 -7.84 0.21
C PRO A 91 13.09 -8.52 1.11
N PHE A 92 11.93 -7.90 1.33
CA PHE A 92 10.81 -8.55 2.05
C PHE A 92 10.18 -9.67 1.22
N GLU A 93 9.93 -9.45 -0.07
CA GLU A 93 9.28 -10.42 -0.95
C GLU A 93 10.13 -11.69 -1.09
N GLN A 94 11.46 -11.56 -1.04
CA GLN A 94 12.38 -12.71 -0.99
C GLN A 94 12.15 -13.66 0.20
N LEU A 95 11.55 -13.21 1.31
CA LEU A 95 11.26 -14.09 2.46
C LEU A 95 10.28 -15.21 2.11
N PHE A 96 9.44 -15.01 1.09
CA PHE A 96 8.45 -16.00 0.65
C PHE A 96 8.57 -16.38 -0.83
N ASP A 97 9.34 -15.64 -1.63
CA ASP A 97 9.60 -15.98 -3.04
C ASP A 97 10.91 -16.78 -3.22
N SER A 98 11.73 -16.95 -2.18
CA SER A 98 12.97 -17.73 -2.23
C SER A 98 12.86 -19.08 -1.50
N ASP A 99 13.70 -20.02 -1.93
CA ASP A 99 13.86 -21.32 -1.28
C ASP A 99 14.63 -21.26 0.04
N ALA A 100 15.25 -20.13 0.39
CA ALA A 100 16.08 -20.00 1.58
C ALA A 100 15.23 -19.85 2.86
N ALA A 101 14.30 -18.89 2.88
CA ALA A 101 13.47 -18.60 4.05
C ALA A 101 12.17 -19.44 4.10
N LYS A 102 11.64 -19.85 2.94
CA LYS A 102 10.43 -20.70 2.79
C LYS A 102 9.20 -20.26 3.60
N LEU A 103 9.05 -18.97 3.89
CA LEU A 103 7.83 -18.47 4.53
C LEU A 103 6.69 -18.45 3.51
N SER A 104 5.46 -18.67 3.95
CA SER A 104 4.31 -18.18 3.19
C SER A 104 4.24 -16.65 3.29
N ARG A 105 3.60 -16.00 2.33
CA ARG A 105 3.36 -14.54 2.38
C ARG A 105 2.69 -14.10 3.69
N ALA A 106 1.75 -14.89 4.19
CA ALA A 106 1.06 -14.60 5.45
C ALA A 106 2.03 -14.68 6.66
N GLN A 107 2.89 -15.69 6.69
CA GLN A 107 3.93 -15.81 7.72
C GLN A 107 4.95 -14.66 7.64
N ALA A 108 5.38 -14.27 6.43
CA ALA A 108 6.31 -13.16 6.26
C ALA A 108 5.76 -11.85 6.84
N TYR A 109 4.49 -11.53 6.59
CA TYR A 109 3.84 -10.35 7.21
C TYR A 109 3.67 -10.49 8.72
N ALA A 110 3.38 -11.70 9.23
CA ALA A 110 3.26 -11.93 10.67
C ALA A 110 4.60 -11.68 11.40
N VAL A 111 5.70 -12.26 10.90
CA VAL A 111 7.04 -12.06 11.47
C VAL A 111 7.49 -10.61 11.34
N LEU A 112 7.22 -9.96 10.20
CA LEU A 112 7.52 -8.53 10.03
C LEU A 112 6.77 -7.67 11.04
N ALA A 113 5.48 -7.95 11.29
CA ALA A 113 4.68 -7.21 12.25
C ALA A 113 5.22 -7.36 13.67
N GLU A 114 5.63 -8.58 14.04
CA GLU A 114 6.27 -8.88 15.33
C GLU A 114 7.58 -8.13 15.49
N GLU A 115 8.48 -8.20 14.50
CA GLU A 115 9.78 -7.50 14.54
C GLU A 115 9.65 -5.97 14.58
N MET A 116 8.62 -5.42 13.93
CA MET A 116 8.32 -4.00 13.97
C MET A 116 7.54 -3.58 15.22
N GLY A 117 7.03 -4.51 16.01
CA GLY A 117 6.19 -4.24 17.17
C GLY A 117 4.87 -3.55 16.83
N ILE A 118 4.28 -3.84 15.66
CA ILE A 118 3.02 -3.23 15.20
C ILE A 118 1.92 -4.29 15.03
N PRO A 119 0.63 -3.93 15.11
CA PRO A 119 -0.46 -4.86 14.82
C PRO A 119 -0.37 -5.41 13.39
N ALA A 120 -0.62 -6.71 13.22
CA ALA A 120 -0.59 -7.35 11.90
C ALA A 120 -1.55 -6.68 10.89
N SER A 121 -2.69 -6.17 11.35
CA SER A 121 -3.65 -5.41 10.53
C SER A 121 -3.11 -4.07 10.00
N GLN A 122 -2.05 -3.54 10.62
CA GLN A 122 -1.36 -2.33 10.19
C GLN A 122 -0.06 -2.61 9.43
N CYS A 123 0.41 -3.88 9.42
CA CYS A 123 1.63 -4.30 8.76
C CYS A 123 1.40 -4.54 7.26
N HIS A 124 1.20 -3.45 6.52
CA HIS A 124 1.08 -3.49 5.06
C HIS A 124 1.84 -2.32 4.45
N PHE A 125 2.68 -2.55 3.44
CA PHE A 125 3.49 -1.49 2.84
C PHE A 125 2.67 -0.36 2.22
N GLY A 126 1.40 -0.59 1.87
CA GLY A 126 0.47 0.46 1.46
C GLY A 126 0.17 1.49 2.57
N MET A 127 0.46 1.17 3.83
CA MET A 127 0.22 2.01 5.00
C MET A 127 1.47 2.71 5.51
N PHE A 128 2.66 2.14 5.23
CA PHE A 128 3.90 2.60 5.86
C PHE A 128 4.28 4.04 5.49
N THR A 129 4.73 4.77 6.50
CA THR A 129 5.48 6.02 6.35
C THR A 129 6.90 5.75 5.84
N VAL A 130 7.65 6.80 5.51
CA VAL A 130 9.08 6.66 5.16
C VAL A 130 9.86 6.02 6.32
N ASP A 131 9.60 6.45 7.55
CA ASP A 131 10.30 5.93 8.74
C ASP A 131 9.94 4.49 9.01
N GLN A 132 8.66 4.11 8.86
CA GLN A 132 8.24 2.71 8.96
C GLN A 132 8.86 1.85 7.85
N CYS A 133 9.04 2.36 6.64
CA CYS A 133 9.78 1.63 5.60
C CYS A 133 11.27 1.43 5.96
N ASN A 134 11.89 2.39 6.64
CA ASN A 134 13.28 2.23 7.12
C ASN A 134 13.36 1.21 8.26
N GLN A 135 12.43 1.27 9.22
CA GLN A 135 12.31 0.27 10.28
C GLN A 135 12.06 -1.13 9.71
N ALA A 136 11.19 -1.24 8.71
CA ALA A 136 10.88 -2.49 8.03
C ALA A 136 12.09 -3.07 7.30
N LEU A 137 12.97 -2.26 6.71
CA LEU A 137 14.22 -2.74 6.12
C LEU A 137 15.11 -3.39 7.18
N VAL A 138 15.35 -2.69 8.30
CA VAL A 138 16.14 -3.24 9.42
C VAL A 138 15.52 -4.51 9.99
N ALA A 139 14.19 -4.54 10.11
CA ALA A 139 13.46 -5.72 10.57
C ALA A 139 13.63 -6.90 9.59
N VAL A 140 13.53 -6.66 8.28
CA VAL A 140 13.75 -7.69 7.26
C VAL A 140 15.16 -8.26 7.34
N ASP A 141 16.18 -7.42 7.51
CA ASP A 141 17.57 -7.88 7.65
C ASP A 141 17.73 -8.80 8.87
N ARG A 142 17.16 -8.43 10.03
CA ARG A 142 17.16 -9.28 11.23
C ARG A 142 16.39 -10.59 11.05
N ILE A 143 15.31 -10.58 10.27
CA ILE A 143 14.56 -11.79 9.95
C ILE A 143 15.44 -12.73 9.14
N TRP A 144 16.15 -12.21 8.15
CA TRP A 144 17.11 -12.99 7.36
C TRP A 144 18.19 -13.61 8.23
N GLU A 145 18.84 -12.81 9.10
CA GLU A 145 19.90 -13.29 10.02
C GLU A 145 19.44 -14.42 10.96
N ARG A 146 18.14 -14.53 11.25
CA ARG A 146 17.60 -15.60 12.10
C ARG A 146 17.16 -16.85 11.32
N LEU A 147 16.78 -16.69 10.06
CA LEU A 147 16.16 -17.76 9.26
C LEU A 147 17.13 -18.45 8.30
N VAL A 148 18.24 -17.80 7.94
CA VAL A 148 19.23 -18.26 6.96
C VAL A 148 20.62 -18.17 7.54
#